data_AF-A0A6A4GN15-F1
#
_entry.id   AF-A0A6A4GN15-F1
#
_cell.length_a   1.000
_cell.length_b   1.000
_cell.length_c   1.000
_cell.angle_alpha   90.00
_cell.angle_beta   90.00
_cell.angle_gamma   90.00
#
_symmetry.space_group_name_H-M   'P 1'
#
loop_
_entity.id
_entity.type
_entity.pdbx_description
1 polymer ?
#
loop_
_entity_poly.entity_id
_entity_poly.type
_entity_poly.pdbx_seq_one_letter_code
_entity_poly.pdbx_strand_id
1 'polypeptide(L)'
;MVKATLSLPNPEVTPARMLFDGSFEGYTCDSGADACSTYSYANWVGTSPSGGNFDASIFDDAKFAHSGRSVALLGSATNADTLSGTLAPASPITTEAGFSYTLQFFYSTSFTDEEADEAGASLEIIWNGTPVDTITPGYQSQWVGYQTTVVAQGNDILQFVGSPAPAFVWIDDVSLLPLSI
;
A
#
# COMPACT_ATOMS: atom_id res chain seq x y z
N MET A 1 -44.84 38.51 1.56
CA MET A 1 -44.24 37.16 1.65
C MET A 1 -42.95 37.15 0.85
N VAL A 2 -41.81 37.07 1.52
CA VAL A 2 -40.50 36.93 0.86
C VAL A 2 -40.26 35.43 0.70
N LYS A 3 -40.10 34.96 -0.55
CA LYS A 3 -39.67 33.59 -0.83
C LYS A 3 -38.18 33.51 -0.50
N ALA A 4 -37.84 32.84 0.60
CA ALA A 4 -36.46 32.45 0.87
C ALA A 4 -36.08 31.32 -0.11
N THR A 5 -35.16 31.61 -1.02
CA THR A 5 -34.54 30.58 -1.87
C THR A 5 -33.50 29.87 -1.00
N LEU A 6 -33.81 28.65 -0.56
CA LEU A 6 -32.83 27.75 0.05
C LEU A 6 -31.82 27.37 -1.03
N SER A 7 -30.60 27.90 -0.94
CA SER A 7 -29.45 27.32 -1.64
C SER A 7 -29.20 25.96 -1.03
N LEU A 8 -29.27 24.91 -1.84
CA LEU A 8 -28.80 23.59 -1.43
C LEU A 8 -27.29 23.68 -1.12
N PRO A 9 -26.80 22.99 -0.08
CA PRO A 9 -25.36 22.87 0.11
C PRO A 9 -24.74 22.19 -1.12
N ASN A 10 -23.59 22.71 -1.54
CA ASN A 10 -22.80 22.15 -2.62
C ASN A 10 -22.51 20.67 -2.29
N PRO A 11 -22.71 19.70 -3.20
CA PRO A 11 -22.30 18.33 -2.92
C PRO A 11 -20.79 18.35 -2.62
N GLU A 12 -20.39 17.81 -1.48
CA GLU A 12 -18.98 17.58 -1.17
C GLU A 12 -18.36 16.85 -2.36
N VAL A 13 -17.43 17.52 -3.05
CA VAL A 13 -16.58 16.88 -4.04
C VAL A 13 -15.70 15.94 -3.24
N THR A 14 -16.02 14.64 -3.23
CA THR A 14 -15.10 13.64 -2.69
C THR A 14 -13.78 13.81 -3.43
N PRO A 15 -12.65 14.07 -2.73
CA PRO A 15 -11.37 14.26 -3.40
C PRO A 15 -11.06 13.02 -4.24
N ALA A 16 -10.70 13.22 -5.50
CA ALA A 16 -10.36 12.14 -6.41
C ALA A 16 -9.14 11.38 -5.87
N ARG A 17 -9.24 10.05 -5.78
CA ARG A 17 -8.09 9.18 -5.49
C ARG A 17 -7.18 9.15 -6.70
N MET A 18 -5.90 9.45 -6.49
CA MET A 18 -4.90 9.52 -7.57
C MET A 18 -4.23 8.17 -7.85
N LEU A 19 -4.27 7.26 -6.88
CA LEU A 19 -3.77 5.89 -7.02
C LEU A 19 -4.88 4.97 -7.56
N PHE A 20 -4.52 4.17 -8.55
CA PHE A 20 -5.41 3.15 -9.10
C PHE A 20 -5.26 1.86 -8.31
N ASP A 21 -6.39 1.27 -7.92
CA ASP A 21 -6.46 -0.07 -7.33
C ASP A 21 -5.54 -0.30 -6.11
N GLY A 22 -5.51 0.65 -5.18
CA GLY A 22 -4.69 0.55 -3.97
C GLY A 22 -5.18 -0.45 -2.92
N SER A 23 -6.35 -1.07 -3.14
CA SER A 23 -6.83 -2.25 -2.40
C SER A 23 -6.45 -3.57 -3.08
N PHE A 24 -5.68 -3.53 -4.17
CA PHE A 24 -5.13 -4.70 -4.86
C PHE A 24 -6.14 -5.67 -5.51
N GLU A 25 -7.41 -5.30 -5.58
CA GLU A 25 -8.53 -6.17 -6.01
C GLU A 25 -8.53 -6.47 -7.52
N GLY A 26 -7.73 -5.77 -8.32
CA GLY A 26 -7.52 -6.11 -9.73
C GLY A 26 -6.73 -7.40 -9.93
N TYR A 27 -6.07 -7.92 -8.89
CA TYR A 27 -5.53 -9.28 -8.87
C TYR A 27 -6.54 -10.24 -8.24
N THR A 28 -6.83 -11.32 -8.94
CA THR A 28 -7.71 -12.40 -8.46
C THR A 28 -7.15 -13.76 -8.85
N CYS A 29 -7.37 -14.76 -8.02
CA CYS A 29 -6.99 -16.12 -8.33
C CYS A 29 -7.79 -16.69 -9.50
N ASP A 30 -7.16 -17.62 -10.22
CA ASP A 30 -7.84 -18.46 -11.19
C ASP A 30 -9.02 -19.20 -10.53
N SER A 31 -10.07 -19.45 -11.31
CA SER A 31 -11.31 -20.02 -10.81
C SER A 31 -11.09 -21.32 -10.02
N GLY A 32 -11.44 -21.28 -8.73
CA GLY A 32 -11.41 -22.45 -7.84
C GLY A 32 -10.20 -22.56 -6.91
N ALA A 33 -9.24 -21.62 -6.98
CA ALA A 33 -8.21 -21.49 -5.96
C ALA A 33 -8.71 -20.61 -4.80
N ASP A 34 -8.50 -21.07 -3.55
CA ASP A 34 -8.88 -20.32 -2.35
C ASP A 34 -7.87 -19.22 -2.00
N ALA A 35 -6.61 -19.39 -2.43
CA ALA A 35 -5.50 -18.47 -2.22
C ALA A 35 -4.46 -18.57 -3.35
N CYS A 36 -3.85 -17.46 -3.71
CA CYS A 36 -2.77 -17.37 -4.69
C CYS A 36 -1.95 -16.09 -4.49
N SER A 37 -0.77 -16.02 -5.13
CA SER A 37 0.08 -14.83 -5.09
C SER A 37 0.80 -14.59 -6.42
N THR A 38 1.17 -13.34 -6.65
CA THR A 38 1.97 -12.89 -7.80
C THR A 38 2.98 -11.83 -7.36
N TYR A 39 4.07 -11.68 -8.10
CA TYR A 39 4.93 -10.50 -7.97
C TYR A 39 4.18 -9.24 -8.41
N SER A 40 3.41 -9.32 -9.48
CA SER A 40 2.90 -8.15 -10.16
C SER A 40 1.64 -8.46 -10.95
N TYR A 41 0.84 -7.44 -11.17
CA TYR A 41 -0.27 -7.45 -12.12
C TYR A 41 -0.39 -6.06 -12.77
N ALA A 42 -1.50 -5.76 -13.44
CA ALA A 42 -1.64 -4.55 -14.25
C ALA A 42 -1.35 -3.23 -13.49
N ASN A 43 -1.68 -3.16 -12.20
CA ASN A 43 -1.68 -1.89 -11.45
C ASN A 43 -0.53 -1.77 -10.45
N TRP A 44 0.07 -2.88 -10.02
CA TRP A 44 1.12 -2.91 -9.01
C TRP A 44 2.21 -3.91 -9.34
N VAL A 45 3.44 -3.54 -8.97
CA VAL A 45 4.67 -4.27 -9.24
C VAL A 45 5.44 -4.45 -7.94
N GLY A 46 5.52 -5.69 -7.48
CA GLY A 46 6.47 -6.17 -6.49
C GLY A 46 7.75 -6.66 -7.15
N THR A 47 8.89 -6.39 -6.53
CA THR A 47 10.22 -6.77 -7.02
C THR A 47 11.09 -7.33 -5.91
N SER A 48 12.00 -8.21 -6.32
CA SER A 48 13.07 -8.78 -5.51
C SER A 48 14.43 -8.27 -6.01
N PRO A 49 15.42 -8.04 -5.14
CA PRO A 49 16.80 -7.87 -5.55
C PRO A 49 17.33 -9.13 -6.26
N SER A 50 18.49 -9.02 -6.91
CA SER A 50 19.11 -10.17 -7.57
C SER A 50 19.33 -11.33 -6.59
N GLY A 51 18.73 -12.47 -6.87
CA GLY A 51 18.80 -13.67 -6.03
C GLY A 51 17.69 -13.79 -5.00
N GLY A 52 16.79 -12.80 -4.90
CA GLY A 52 15.61 -12.84 -4.05
C GLY A 52 14.39 -13.50 -4.70
N ASN A 53 13.42 -13.89 -3.87
CA ASN A 53 12.21 -14.57 -4.33
C ASN A 53 10.95 -14.18 -3.54
N PHE A 54 10.05 -13.43 -4.20
CA PHE A 54 8.78 -12.93 -3.68
C PHE A 54 8.95 -12.00 -2.47
N ASP A 55 9.98 -11.14 -2.49
CA ASP A 55 10.27 -10.19 -1.40
C ASP A 55 9.27 -9.03 -1.33
N ALA A 56 8.54 -8.82 -2.42
CA ALA A 56 7.34 -7.98 -2.47
C ALA A 56 6.35 -8.65 -3.41
N SER A 57 5.13 -8.86 -2.94
CA SER A 57 4.14 -9.64 -3.68
C SER A 57 2.72 -9.20 -3.34
N ILE A 58 1.77 -9.66 -4.16
CA ILE A 58 0.33 -9.45 -3.98
C ILE A 58 -0.30 -10.82 -3.77
N PHE A 59 -1.16 -10.93 -2.76
CA PHE A 59 -1.94 -12.10 -2.42
C PHE A 59 -3.41 -11.82 -2.65
N ASP A 60 -4.16 -12.85 -3.08
CA ASP A 60 -5.63 -12.89 -3.01
C ASP A 60 -6.01 -13.99 -2.01
N ASP A 61 -6.28 -13.61 -0.77
CA ASP A 61 -6.93 -14.39 0.28
C ASP A 61 -7.49 -13.43 1.33
N ALA A 62 -8.82 -13.39 1.44
CA ALA A 62 -9.55 -12.48 2.34
C ALA A 62 -9.16 -12.59 3.82
N LYS A 63 -8.48 -13.67 4.25
CA LYS A 63 -7.98 -13.78 5.63
C LYS A 63 -6.86 -12.81 5.94
N PHE A 64 -6.10 -12.40 4.92
CA PHE A 64 -4.95 -11.52 5.07
C PHE A 64 -5.21 -10.09 4.62
N ALA A 65 -6.41 -9.79 4.09
CA ALA A 65 -6.76 -8.47 3.58
C ALA A 65 -7.42 -7.60 4.66
N HIS A 66 -7.20 -6.29 4.60
CA HIS A 66 -7.93 -5.33 5.43
C HIS A 66 -9.33 -5.13 4.86
N SER A 67 -9.43 -5.01 3.53
CA SER A 67 -10.69 -4.91 2.80
C SER A 67 -10.67 -5.84 1.59
N GLY A 68 -11.85 -6.30 1.14
CA GLY A 68 -11.94 -7.17 -0.02
C GLY A 68 -11.30 -8.55 0.19
N ARG A 69 -10.41 -8.94 -0.72
CA ARG A 69 -9.71 -10.23 -0.74
C ARG A 69 -8.21 -10.12 -0.93
N SER A 70 -7.73 -9.04 -1.52
CA SER A 70 -6.36 -8.91 -1.97
C SER A 70 -5.56 -7.98 -1.07
N VAL A 71 -4.26 -8.23 -0.96
CA VAL A 71 -3.35 -7.52 -0.06
C VAL A 71 -1.93 -7.58 -0.61
N ALA A 72 -1.10 -6.58 -0.33
CA ALA A 72 0.32 -6.69 -0.64
C ALA A 72 1.13 -7.12 0.60
N LEU A 73 2.11 -7.99 0.35
CA LEU A 73 3.09 -8.46 1.32
C LEU A 73 4.47 -7.90 0.97
N LEU A 74 5.15 -7.36 1.96
CA LEU A 74 6.56 -6.99 1.93
C LEU A 74 7.35 -7.90 2.87
N GLY A 75 8.42 -8.51 2.34
CA GLY A 75 9.13 -9.65 2.90
C GLY A 75 8.93 -10.91 2.04
N SER A 76 9.93 -11.80 1.97
CA SER A 76 9.89 -13.01 1.13
C SER A 76 8.70 -13.93 1.49
N ALA A 77 7.65 -13.94 0.67
CA ALA A 77 6.46 -14.79 0.81
C ALA A 77 6.75 -16.29 1.02
N THR A 78 7.93 -16.73 0.59
CA THR A 78 8.35 -18.14 0.62
C THR A 78 9.37 -18.46 1.71
N ASN A 79 9.73 -17.48 2.55
CA ASN A 79 10.89 -17.55 3.45
C ASN A 79 12.17 -18.07 2.77
N ALA A 80 12.33 -17.81 1.46
CA ALA A 80 13.43 -18.36 0.67
C ALA A 80 14.76 -17.64 0.93
N ASP A 81 14.70 -16.38 1.33
CA ASP A 81 15.86 -15.53 1.57
C ASP A 81 15.54 -14.37 2.54
N THR A 82 16.57 -13.56 2.81
CA THR A 82 16.51 -12.41 3.71
C THR A 82 16.81 -11.11 2.96
N LEU A 83 16.20 -10.92 1.80
CA LEU A 83 16.30 -9.69 1.03
C LEU A 83 15.03 -8.83 1.17
N SER A 84 15.22 -7.51 1.03
CA SER A 84 14.13 -6.53 1.04
C SER A 84 13.52 -6.41 -0.34
N GLY A 85 12.20 -6.54 -0.43
CA GLY A 85 11.47 -6.29 -1.66
C GLY A 85 10.97 -4.86 -1.77
N THR A 86 10.59 -4.49 -2.98
CA THR A 86 9.98 -3.18 -3.28
C THR A 86 8.65 -3.37 -3.97
N LEU A 87 7.60 -2.74 -3.43
CA LEU A 87 6.27 -2.62 -4.05
C LEU A 87 6.08 -1.20 -4.58
N ALA A 88 5.58 -1.06 -5.80
CA ALA A 88 5.24 0.23 -6.40
C ALA A 88 4.02 0.12 -7.33
N PRO A 89 3.28 1.21 -7.56
CA PRO A 89 2.34 1.28 -8.68
C PRO A 89 3.06 1.00 -10.01
N ALA A 90 2.37 0.32 -10.93
CA ALA A 90 2.94 -0.07 -12.23
C ALA A 90 3.22 1.11 -13.16
N SER A 91 2.70 2.29 -12.85
CA SER A 91 2.91 3.53 -13.60
C SER A 91 3.04 4.72 -12.66
N PRO A 92 3.79 5.77 -13.03
CA PRO A 92 3.87 6.99 -12.25
C PRO A 92 2.49 7.60 -11.98
N ILE A 93 2.34 8.19 -10.79
CA ILE A 93 1.09 8.78 -10.32
C ILE A 93 0.96 10.16 -10.92
N THR A 94 -0.11 10.40 -11.67
CA THR A 94 -0.39 11.73 -12.22
C THR A 94 -0.84 12.66 -11.09
N THR A 95 -0.03 13.66 -10.78
CA THR A 95 -0.21 14.67 -9.71
C THR A 95 0.09 16.07 -10.25
N GLU A 96 -0.29 17.10 -9.50
CA GLU A 96 0.04 18.48 -9.82
C GLU A 96 1.29 18.93 -9.06
N ALA A 97 2.33 19.35 -9.79
CA ALA A 97 3.59 19.77 -9.20
C ALA A 97 3.40 20.94 -8.21
N GLY A 98 4.03 20.83 -7.04
CA GLY A 98 3.96 21.83 -5.97
C GLY A 98 2.76 21.71 -5.05
N PHE A 99 1.81 20.81 -5.33
CA PHE A 99 0.70 20.51 -4.43
C PHE A 99 1.08 19.43 -3.42
N SER A 100 0.51 19.54 -2.22
CA SER A 100 0.66 18.52 -1.18
C SER A 100 -0.46 17.50 -1.27
N TYR A 101 -0.11 16.24 -1.02
CA TYR A 101 -1.05 15.12 -1.00
C TYR A 101 -0.88 14.33 0.29
N THR A 102 -1.99 13.81 0.81
CA THR A 102 -2.00 12.81 1.88
C THR A 102 -1.87 11.43 1.27
N LEU A 103 -0.76 10.75 1.54
CA LEU A 103 -0.63 9.31 1.34
C LEU A 103 -1.15 8.61 2.59
N GLN A 104 -2.06 7.67 2.42
CA GLN A 104 -2.60 6.87 3.52
C GLN A 104 -2.79 5.41 3.10
N PHE A 105 -2.67 4.50 4.06
CA PHE A 105 -2.87 3.05 3.89
C PHE A 105 -3.09 2.40 5.26
N PHE A 106 -3.46 1.12 5.25
CA PHE A 106 -3.46 0.27 6.44
C PHE A 106 -2.29 -0.70 6.37
N TYR A 107 -1.68 -1.00 7.52
CA TYR A 107 -0.64 -2.02 7.63
C TYR A 107 -0.90 -2.99 8.79
N SER A 108 -0.34 -4.19 8.71
CA SER A 108 -0.34 -5.19 9.78
C SER A 108 0.90 -6.07 9.71
N THR A 109 1.27 -6.68 10.84
CA THR A 109 2.34 -7.69 10.95
C THR A 109 1.82 -8.99 11.59
N SER A 110 0.52 -9.12 11.89
CA SER A 110 -0.02 -10.22 12.71
C SER A 110 -0.10 -11.60 12.05
N PHE A 111 0.17 -11.72 10.76
CA PHE A 111 -0.18 -12.93 10.01
C PHE A 111 0.98 -13.93 9.87
N THR A 112 1.83 -13.94 10.88
CA THR A 112 3.06 -14.73 10.91
C THR A 112 3.07 -15.53 12.21
N ASP A 113 3.69 -16.70 12.17
CA ASP A 113 3.49 -17.73 13.19
C ASP A 113 4.14 -17.37 14.55
N GLU A 114 5.07 -16.40 14.59
CA GLU A 114 5.81 -16.04 15.79
C GLU A 114 6.00 -14.51 15.94
N GLU A 115 5.51 -13.94 17.05
CA GLU A 115 5.68 -12.52 17.42
C GLU A 115 7.16 -12.06 17.42
N ALA A 116 8.10 -12.97 17.68
CA ALA A 116 9.53 -12.68 17.68
C ALA A 116 10.08 -12.39 16.28
N ASP A 117 9.50 -12.99 15.25
CA ASP A 117 9.93 -12.80 13.86
C ASP A 117 9.55 -11.40 13.34
N GLU A 118 8.49 -10.80 13.90
CA GLU A 118 8.01 -9.46 13.54
C GLU A 118 8.72 -8.32 14.26
N ALA A 119 9.57 -8.62 15.25
CA ALA A 119 10.30 -7.59 15.99
C ALA A 119 11.21 -6.75 15.08
N GLY A 120 11.64 -7.31 13.95
CA GLY A 120 12.44 -6.64 12.92
C GLY A 120 11.64 -5.98 11.80
N ALA A 121 10.30 -5.99 11.85
CA ALA A 121 9.47 -5.50 10.76
C ALA A 121 9.72 -4.00 10.53
N SER A 122 9.93 -3.62 9.28
CA SER A 122 10.01 -2.22 8.89
C SER A 122 9.44 -1.98 7.50
N LEU A 123 8.95 -0.75 7.30
CA LEU A 123 8.38 -0.29 6.05
C LEU A 123 8.91 1.12 5.76
N GLU A 124 9.77 1.25 4.76
CA GLU A 124 10.23 2.53 4.25
C GLU A 124 9.32 3.01 3.11
N ILE A 125 8.92 4.28 3.17
CA ILE A 125 8.13 4.95 2.15
C ILE A 125 9.06 5.87 1.37
N ILE A 126 9.17 5.64 0.07
CA ILE A 126 10.03 6.41 -0.83
C ILE A 126 9.16 7.17 -1.82
N TRP A 127 9.40 8.48 -1.94
CA TRP A 127 8.73 9.37 -2.87
C TRP A 127 9.77 10.01 -3.80
N ASN A 128 9.64 9.79 -5.11
CA ASN A 128 10.58 10.27 -6.13
C ASN A 128 12.04 9.93 -5.81
N GLY A 129 12.28 8.71 -5.32
CA GLY A 129 13.60 8.22 -4.95
C GLY A 129 14.16 8.78 -3.64
N THR A 130 13.38 9.56 -2.88
CA THR A 130 13.77 10.09 -1.57
C THR A 130 12.93 9.43 -0.47
N PRO A 131 13.54 8.87 0.59
CA PRO A 131 12.79 8.40 1.75
C PRO A 131 11.99 9.52 2.41
N VAL A 132 10.70 9.30 2.63
CA VAL A 132 9.78 10.24 3.29
C VAL A 132 9.57 9.84 4.74
N ASP A 133 9.40 8.55 5.01
CA ASP A 133 9.30 8.03 6.37
C ASP A 133 9.70 6.55 6.44
N THR A 134 9.93 6.06 7.65
CA THR A 134 10.16 4.64 7.95
C THR A 134 9.34 4.25 9.17
N ILE A 135 8.49 3.24 9.00
CA ILE A 135 7.66 2.67 10.06
C ILE A 135 8.38 1.45 10.61
N THR A 136 8.56 1.37 11.93
CA THR A 136 9.06 0.18 12.63
C THR A 136 7.97 -0.31 13.59
N PRO A 137 6.95 -1.03 13.08
CA PRO A 137 5.73 -1.27 13.84
C PRO A 137 5.91 -2.29 14.98
N GLY A 138 6.91 -3.15 14.91
CA GLY A 138 6.93 -4.38 15.71
C GLY A 138 5.69 -5.23 15.42
N TYR A 139 5.26 -6.03 16.39
CA TYR A 139 4.05 -6.85 16.26
C TYR A 139 2.76 -6.01 16.39
N GLN A 140 1.84 -6.19 15.43
CA GLN A 140 0.55 -5.52 15.37
C GLN A 140 -0.56 -6.55 15.21
N SER A 141 -1.31 -6.83 16.28
CA SER A 141 -2.41 -7.82 16.32
C SER A 141 -3.65 -7.46 15.49
N GLN A 142 -3.65 -6.29 14.86
CA GLN A 142 -4.75 -5.75 14.06
C GLN A 142 -4.18 -4.82 12.99
N TRP A 143 -5.02 -4.45 12.02
CA TRP A 143 -4.70 -3.42 11.05
C TRP A 143 -4.57 -2.04 11.71
N VAL A 144 -3.53 -1.31 11.33
CA VAL A 144 -3.26 0.05 11.80
C VAL A 144 -3.25 0.99 10.61
N GLY A 145 -4.01 2.08 10.71
CA GLY A 145 -3.99 3.14 9.71
C GLY A 145 -2.72 3.99 9.84
N TYR A 146 -2.11 4.33 8.70
CA TYR A 146 -0.99 5.25 8.61
C TYR A 146 -1.29 6.35 7.59
N GLN A 147 -0.75 7.54 7.85
CA GLN A 147 -0.80 8.65 6.90
C GLN A 147 0.48 9.49 6.96
N THR A 148 0.90 10.00 5.81
CA THR A 148 1.97 11.00 5.70
C THR A 148 1.65 11.99 4.59
N THR A 149 2.34 13.13 4.58
CA THR A 149 2.18 14.16 3.54
C THR A 149 3.39 14.14 2.61
N VAL A 150 3.12 14.18 1.31
CA VAL A 150 4.14 14.31 0.26
C VAL A 150 3.89 15.55 -0.58
N VAL A 151 4.95 16.14 -1.12
CA VAL A 151 4.85 17.25 -2.08
C VAL A 151 5.12 16.70 -3.48
N ALA A 152 4.17 16.89 -4.38
CA ALA A 152 4.23 16.36 -5.73
C ALA A 152 5.20 17.15 -6.62
N GLN A 153 5.82 16.43 -7.56
CA GLN A 153 6.65 16.98 -8.65
C GLN A 153 5.98 16.81 -10.02
N GLY A 154 4.85 16.10 -10.08
CA GLY A 154 4.15 15.72 -11.31
C GLY A 154 4.71 14.41 -11.87
N ASN A 155 3.84 13.44 -12.15
CA ASN A 155 4.21 12.06 -12.51
C ASN A 155 5.11 11.41 -11.44
N ASP A 156 4.65 11.44 -10.20
CA ASP A 156 5.44 11.00 -9.06
C ASP A 156 5.59 9.49 -8.98
N ILE A 157 6.69 9.04 -8.38
CA ILE A 157 6.98 7.63 -8.14
C ILE A 157 6.85 7.38 -6.63
N LEU A 158 5.96 6.44 -6.27
CA LEU A 158 5.80 5.91 -4.92
C LEU A 158 6.41 4.52 -4.85
N GLN A 159 7.17 4.25 -3.80
CA GLN A 159 7.65 2.91 -3.49
C GLN A 159 7.52 2.62 -2.00
N PHE A 160 7.26 1.36 -1.70
CA PHE A 160 7.27 0.79 -0.36
C PHE A 160 8.36 -0.27 -0.31
N VAL A 161 9.28 -0.17 0.65
CA VAL A 161 10.37 -1.15 0.83
C VAL A 161 10.21 -1.80 2.19
N GLY A 162 10.06 -3.12 2.21
CA GLY A 162 9.94 -3.89 3.44
C GLY A 162 11.27 -4.33 4.02
N SER A 163 11.27 -4.62 5.32
CA SER A 163 12.29 -5.46 5.94
C SER A 163 12.40 -6.81 5.23
N PRO A 164 13.58 -7.44 5.29
CA PRO A 164 13.73 -8.85 4.97
C PRO A 164 12.81 -9.77 5.80
N ALA A 165 12.43 -10.90 5.23
CA ALA A 165 11.88 -12.02 5.99
C ALA A 165 12.86 -12.45 7.11
N PRO A 166 12.36 -12.97 8.25
CA PRO A 166 10.98 -13.39 8.51
C PRO A 166 10.04 -12.26 8.96
N ALA A 167 10.50 -11.00 8.98
CA ALA A 167 9.68 -9.89 9.43
C ALA A 167 8.83 -9.33 8.28
N PHE A 168 7.52 -9.55 8.34
CA PHE A 168 6.61 -9.29 7.25
C PHE A 168 5.75 -8.06 7.50
N VAL A 169 5.53 -7.25 6.46
CA VAL A 169 4.57 -6.15 6.51
C VAL A 169 3.52 -6.34 5.44
N TRP A 170 2.27 -6.46 5.89
CA TRP A 170 1.09 -6.48 5.03
C TRP A 170 0.59 -5.05 4.88
N ILE A 171 0.28 -4.63 3.65
CA ILE A 171 -0.28 -3.31 3.37
C ILE A 171 -1.52 -3.41 2.49
N ASP A 172 -2.51 -2.56 2.76
CA ASP A 172 -3.80 -2.53 2.07
C ASP A 172 -4.41 -1.12 2.04
N ASP A 173 -5.41 -0.92 1.16
CA ASP A 173 -6.19 0.30 1.00
C ASP A 173 -5.36 1.57 0.77
N VAL A 174 -4.28 1.44 -0.02
CA VAL A 174 -3.40 2.56 -0.34
C VAL A 174 -4.15 3.64 -1.12
N SER A 175 -4.02 4.88 -0.69
CA SER A 175 -4.61 6.01 -1.39
C SER A 175 -3.79 7.27 -1.27
N LEU A 176 -3.86 8.08 -2.32
CA LEU A 176 -3.26 9.39 -2.41
C LEU A 176 -4.36 10.40 -2.70
N LEU A 177 -4.53 11.36 -1.79
CA LEU A 177 -5.61 12.35 -1.83
C LEU A 177 -4.99 13.75 -1.83
N PRO A 178 -5.47 14.68 -2.68
CA PRO A 178 -5.09 16.08 -2.57
C PRO A 178 -5.39 16.60 -1.16
N LEU A 179 -4.45 17.33 -0.56
CA LEU A 179 -4.76 18.10 0.66
C LEU A 179 -5.71 19.23 0.27
N SER A 180 -6.93 19.19 0.80
CA SER A 180 -7.88 20.29 0.65
C SER A 180 -7.25 21.57 1.23
N ILE A 181 -7.13 22.58 0.39
CA ILE A 181 -6.69 23.95 0.77
C ILE A 181 -7.87 24.73 1.35
#